data_AF-A0A1I7G6Y2-F1
#
_entry.id   AF-A0A1I7G6Y2-F1
#
_cell.length_a   1.000
_cell.length_b   1.000
_cell.length_c   1.000
_cell.angle_alpha   90.00
_cell.angle_beta   90.00
_cell.angle_gamma   90.00
#
_symmetry.space_group_name_H-M   'P 1'
#
loop_
_entity.id
_entity.type
_entity.pdbx_description
1 polymer ?
#
loop_
_entity_poly.entity_id
_entity_poly.type
_entity_poly.pdbx_seq_one_letter_code
_entity_poly.pdbx_strand_id
1 'polypeptide(L)'
;MLGKALKRKVSLLTDTGRKKRLRHDILSYYSQVPVLQLSSEETEAIDFLKRNRLHVFPYPFVNTYTGSEVNVLEDKALGLKFVIHEGKKLYFKRKWGVRKIKRNYSYLLLEQDLASPHRYLTKEFKVLPGDVVADAGAAEGNFALSIVEIARKIYLFETDPEWVEALEATFAPWKEKVEIINKFVSNRDDAEHQSLDSFFSEKETVNFIKADVEGAEAQLLQGAAHLLSQSSPPHVAITTYHQQQDAEDLSQLLLERGYRIEFSDGFMIFHHDKHLKAPYLRRGLIRASYQSN
;
A
#
# COMPACT_ATOMS: atom_id res chain seq x y z
N MET A 1 -9.80 3.35 -35.60
CA MET A 1 -10.05 3.82 -34.22
C MET A 1 -11.30 3.21 -33.55
N LEU A 2 -12.34 2.78 -34.28
CA LEU A 2 -13.55 2.15 -33.70
C LEU A 2 -13.29 0.88 -32.86
N GLY A 3 -12.36 0.02 -33.27
CA GLY A 3 -12.11 -1.27 -32.59
C GLY A 3 -11.54 -1.17 -31.17
N LYS A 4 -10.73 -0.15 -30.86
CA LYS A 4 -10.17 0.06 -29.49
C LYS A 4 -11.23 0.60 -28.53
N ALA A 5 -12.11 1.48 -28.99
CA ALA A 5 -13.22 2.01 -28.20
C ALA A 5 -14.24 0.91 -27.86
N LEU A 6 -14.56 0.03 -28.81
CA LEU A 6 -15.46 -1.09 -28.60
C LEU A 6 -14.89 -2.11 -27.61
N LYS A 7 -13.62 -2.52 -27.76
CA LYS A 7 -12.93 -3.43 -26.82
C LYS A 7 -12.88 -2.85 -25.39
N ARG A 8 -12.63 -1.55 -25.24
CA ARG A 8 -12.64 -0.87 -23.94
C ARG A 8 -14.04 -0.82 -23.32
N LYS A 9 -15.07 -0.58 -24.12
CA LYS A 9 -16.47 -0.58 -23.67
C LYS A 9 -16.92 -1.97 -23.22
N VAL A 10 -16.56 -3.02 -23.97
CA VAL A 10 -16.80 -4.42 -23.59
C VAL A 10 -16.05 -4.78 -22.30
N SER A 11 -14.77 -4.43 -22.18
CA SER A 11 -13.97 -4.67 -20.96
C SER A 11 -14.53 -3.98 -19.71
N LEU A 12 -15.02 -2.73 -19.84
CA LEU A 12 -15.66 -2.00 -18.74
C LEU A 12 -17.02 -2.60 -18.35
N LEU A 13 -17.79 -3.08 -19.33
CA LEU A 13 -19.06 -3.79 -19.08
C LEU A 13 -18.81 -5.14 -18.38
N THR A 14 -17.78 -5.88 -18.79
CA THR A 14 -17.39 -7.14 -18.15
C THR A 14 -16.87 -6.93 -16.72
N ASP A 15 -16.07 -5.88 -16.47
CA ASP A 15 -15.60 -5.53 -15.12
C ASP A 15 -16.77 -5.12 -14.21
N THR A 16 -17.70 -4.31 -14.74
CA THR A 16 -18.91 -3.92 -14.00
C THR A 16 -19.80 -5.12 -13.67
N GLY A 17 -19.97 -6.06 -14.61
CA GLY A 17 -20.72 -7.30 -14.39
C GLY A 17 -20.06 -8.21 -13.35
N ARG A 18 -18.73 -8.38 -13.42
CA ARG A 18 -17.94 -9.15 -12.44
C ARG A 18 -18.08 -8.58 -11.03
N LYS A 19 -17.91 -7.27 -10.86
CA LYS A 19 -18.03 -6.60 -9.55
C LYS A 19 -19.44 -6.70 -8.97
N LYS A 20 -20.48 -6.63 -9.81
CA LYS A 20 -21.88 -6.85 -9.37
C LYS A 20 -22.10 -8.27 -8.88
N ARG A 21 -21.57 -9.27 -9.58
CA ARG A 21 -21.65 -10.68 -9.17
C ARG A 21 -20.91 -10.91 -7.85
N LEU A 22 -19.65 -10.46 -7.75
CA LEU A 22 -18.86 -10.59 -6.53
C LEU A 22 -19.54 -9.93 -5.33
N ARG A 23 -20.12 -8.73 -5.49
CA ARG A 23 -20.94 -8.11 -4.42
C ARG A 23 -22.09 -9.01 -3.96
N HIS A 24 -22.80 -9.64 -4.90
CA HIS A 24 -23.88 -10.55 -4.57
C HIS A 24 -23.36 -11.77 -3.81
N ASP A 25 -22.25 -12.36 -4.26
CA ASP A 25 -21.63 -13.53 -3.61
C ASP A 25 -21.17 -13.21 -2.18
N ILE A 26 -20.59 -12.02 -1.97
CA ILE A 26 -20.21 -11.53 -0.63
C ILE A 26 -21.45 -11.40 0.26
N LEU A 27 -22.48 -10.69 -0.18
CA LEU A 27 -23.71 -10.51 0.59
C LEU A 27 -24.41 -11.85 0.88
N SER A 28 -24.39 -12.78 -0.08
CA SER A 28 -24.98 -14.12 0.08
C SER A 28 -24.22 -14.94 1.12
N TYR A 29 -22.88 -14.91 1.13
CA TYR A 29 -22.08 -15.59 2.14
C TYR A 29 -22.35 -15.01 3.54
N TYR A 30 -22.23 -13.68 3.71
CA TYR A 30 -22.40 -13.05 5.01
C TYR A 30 -23.84 -13.09 5.53
N SER A 31 -24.85 -13.28 4.66
CA SER A 31 -26.23 -13.53 5.10
C SER A 31 -26.44 -14.88 5.82
N GLN A 32 -25.51 -15.82 5.62
CA GLN A 32 -25.53 -17.15 6.25
C GLN A 32 -24.72 -17.20 7.55
N VAL A 33 -23.89 -16.18 7.81
CA VAL A 33 -23.11 -16.06 9.05
C VAL A 33 -24.01 -15.49 10.15
N PRO A 34 -24.14 -16.13 11.33
CA PRO A 34 -24.91 -15.59 12.44
C PRO A 34 -24.40 -14.20 12.85
N VAL A 35 -25.30 -13.24 13.06
CA VAL A 35 -24.94 -11.84 13.39
C VAL A 35 -24.03 -11.74 14.63
N LEU A 36 -24.24 -12.61 15.63
CA LEU A 36 -23.41 -12.65 16.84
C LEU A 36 -21.95 -13.10 16.59
N GLN A 37 -21.65 -13.67 15.42
CA GLN A 37 -20.30 -14.05 15.00
C GLN A 37 -19.62 -12.97 14.16
N LEU A 38 -20.34 -11.94 13.72
CA LEU A 38 -19.76 -10.83 12.96
C LEU A 38 -19.24 -9.76 13.93
N SER A 39 -18.03 -9.28 13.66
CA SER A 39 -17.53 -8.06 14.30
C SER A 39 -18.36 -6.84 13.88
N SER A 40 -18.24 -5.76 14.66
CA SER A 40 -18.84 -4.46 14.31
C SER A 40 -18.32 -3.94 12.95
N GLU A 41 -17.03 -4.13 12.69
CA GLU A 41 -16.35 -3.69 11.46
C GLU A 41 -16.81 -4.50 10.23
N GLU A 42 -17.03 -5.82 10.38
CA GLU A 42 -17.63 -6.63 9.31
C GLU A 42 -19.07 -6.21 9.07
N THR A 43 -19.85 -6.02 10.14
CA THR A 43 -21.25 -5.58 10.02
C THR A 43 -21.34 -4.27 9.25
N GLU A 44 -20.49 -3.29 9.56
CA GLU A 44 -20.43 -2.02 8.85
C GLU A 44 -20.07 -2.19 7.37
N ALA A 45 -19.06 -3.00 7.05
CA ALA A 45 -18.65 -3.29 5.68
C ALA A 45 -19.79 -3.92 4.85
N ILE A 46 -20.50 -4.90 5.42
CA ILE A 46 -21.65 -5.55 4.76
C ILE A 46 -22.80 -4.57 4.59
N ASP A 47 -23.08 -3.76 5.60
CA ASP A 47 -24.13 -2.74 5.56
C ASP A 47 -23.88 -1.65 4.53
N PHE A 48 -22.62 -1.28 4.31
CA PHE A 48 -22.21 -0.45 3.19
C PHE A 48 -22.50 -1.14 1.86
N LEU A 49 -22.09 -2.40 1.68
CA LEU A 49 -22.31 -3.14 0.44
C LEU A 49 -23.79 -3.36 0.11
N LYS A 50 -24.69 -3.48 1.09
CA LYS A 50 -26.14 -3.57 0.83
C LYS A 50 -26.67 -2.35 0.06
N ARG A 51 -26.09 -1.18 0.32
CA ARG A 51 -26.55 0.13 -0.21
C ARG A 51 -25.69 0.66 -1.35
N ASN A 52 -24.46 0.17 -1.49
CA ASN A 52 -23.46 0.73 -2.40
C ASN A 52 -22.93 -0.31 -3.38
N ARG A 53 -22.22 0.18 -4.42
CA ARG A 53 -21.47 -0.68 -5.34
C ARG A 53 -20.26 -1.28 -4.64
N LEU A 54 -19.74 -2.39 -5.17
CA LEU A 54 -18.48 -2.96 -4.69
C LEU A 54 -17.36 -1.94 -4.78
N HIS A 55 -16.61 -1.80 -3.69
CA HIS A 55 -15.43 -0.97 -3.59
C HIS A 55 -14.37 -1.71 -2.76
N VAL A 56 -13.08 -1.39 -2.98
CA VAL A 56 -11.98 -2.01 -2.22
C VAL A 56 -12.11 -1.68 -0.73
N PHE A 57 -12.44 -0.44 -0.41
CA PHE A 57 -12.86 -0.01 0.92
C PHE A 57 -14.39 -0.02 1.01
N PRO A 58 -15.01 -0.95 1.74
CA PRO A 58 -16.46 -1.03 1.87
C PRO A 58 -16.99 -0.07 2.96
N TYR A 59 -16.64 1.22 2.91
CA TYR A 59 -16.98 2.20 3.95
C TYR A 59 -17.38 3.57 3.37
N PRO A 60 -18.17 4.39 4.10
CA PRO A 60 -18.67 5.66 3.58
C PRO A 60 -17.61 6.67 3.12
N PHE A 61 -16.40 6.65 3.71
CA PHE A 61 -15.31 7.60 3.44
C PHE A 61 -14.78 7.54 2.00
N VAL A 62 -15.15 6.52 1.21
CA VAL A 62 -14.81 6.43 -0.23
C VAL A 62 -15.29 7.60 -1.08
N ASN A 63 -16.21 8.40 -0.55
CA ASN A 63 -16.75 9.58 -1.22
C ASN A 63 -16.05 10.88 -0.82
N THR A 64 -15.05 10.84 0.08
CA THR A 64 -14.35 12.02 0.62
C THR A 64 -13.43 12.68 -0.41
N TYR A 65 -12.81 11.90 -1.30
CA TYR A 65 -11.80 12.40 -2.23
C TYR A 65 -12.26 12.25 -3.68
N THR A 66 -12.25 13.35 -4.43
CA THR A 66 -12.61 13.31 -5.85
C THR A 66 -11.50 13.82 -6.74
N GLY A 67 -11.27 13.14 -7.88
CA GLY A 67 -10.28 13.59 -8.86
C GLY A 67 -10.58 14.99 -9.44
N SER A 68 -11.81 15.49 -9.33
CA SER A 68 -12.17 16.86 -9.71
C SER A 68 -11.39 17.92 -8.93
N GLU A 69 -11.14 17.68 -7.65
CA GLU A 69 -10.47 18.61 -6.72
C GLU A 69 -8.95 18.58 -6.86
N VAL A 70 -8.41 17.54 -7.49
CA VAL A 70 -6.97 17.39 -7.69
C VAL A 70 -6.47 18.37 -8.75
N ASN A 71 -5.59 19.29 -8.35
CA ASN A 71 -4.88 20.17 -9.27
C ASN A 71 -3.59 19.51 -9.78
N VAL A 72 -3.50 19.30 -11.09
CA VAL A 72 -2.32 18.71 -11.73
C VAL A 72 -1.57 19.81 -12.46
N LEU A 73 -0.30 19.96 -12.10
CA LEU A 73 0.63 20.95 -12.63
C LEU A 73 1.65 20.26 -13.55
N GLU A 74 2.36 21.05 -14.33
CA GLU A 74 3.41 20.58 -15.23
C GLU A 74 4.71 21.32 -14.95
N ASP A 75 5.79 20.57 -14.78
CA ASP A 75 7.14 21.11 -14.75
C ASP A 75 7.68 21.08 -16.18
N LYS A 76 7.75 22.26 -16.80
CA LYS A 76 8.16 22.40 -18.21
C LYS A 76 9.62 22.01 -18.44
N ALA A 77 10.49 22.17 -17.44
CA ALA A 77 11.90 21.83 -17.57
C ALA A 77 12.11 20.31 -17.61
N LEU A 78 11.36 19.59 -16.79
CA LEU A 78 11.43 18.12 -16.72
C LEU A 78 10.47 17.43 -17.72
N GLY A 79 9.46 18.14 -18.21
CA GLY A 79 8.37 17.56 -19.01
C GLY A 79 7.53 16.55 -18.22
N LEU A 80 7.48 16.71 -16.89
CA LEU A 80 6.76 15.82 -15.98
C LEU A 80 5.58 16.55 -15.35
N LYS A 81 4.57 15.78 -14.95
CA LYS A 81 3.39 16.32 -14.24
C LYS A 81 3.48 15.98 -12.77
N PHE A 82 2.97 16.87 -11.94
CA PHE A 82 2.99 16.70 -10.49
C PHE A 82 1.72 17.25 -9.84
N VAL A 83 1.50 16.86 -8.60
CA VAL A 83 0.54 17.48 -7.68
C VAL A 83 1.30 18.02 -6.47
N ILE A 84 0.66 18.91 -5.71
CA ILE A 84 1.20 19.33 -4.41
C ILE A 84 0.63 18.39 -3.33
N HIS A 85 1.49 17.58 -2.74
CA HIS A 85 1.18 16.69 -1.63
C HIS A 85 1.89 17.20 -0.38
N GLU A 86 1.14 17.62 0.63
CA GLU A 86 1.68 18.13 1.91
C GLU A 86 2.76 19.22 1.73
N GLY A 87 2.50 20.15 0.81
CA GLY A 87 3.40 21.26 0.46
C GLY A 87 4.55 20.89 -0.48
N LYS A 88 4.69 19.62 -0.86
CA LYS A 88 5.80 19.08 -1.66
C LYS A 88 5.32 18.64 -3.05
N LYS A 89 6.21 18.65 -4.04
CA LYS A 89 5.87 18.20 -5.40
C LYS A 89 5.94 16.67 -5.47
N LEU A 90 4.83 16.01 -5.76
CA LEU A 90 4.76 14.58 -6.05
C LEU A 90 4.61 14.40 -7.57
N TYR A 91 5.65 13.91 -8.24
CA TYR A 91 5.66 13.72 -9.69
C TYR A 91 5.08 12.36 -10.09
N PHE A 92 4.55 12.29 -11.31
CA PHE A 92 3.97 11.06 -11.87
C PHE A 92 4.67 10.66 -13.17
N LYS A 93 4.57 9.37 -13.51
CA LYS A 93 5.06 8.80 -14.77
C LYS A 93 4.80 9.73 -15.96
N ARG A 94 5.82 9.97 -16.77
CA ARG A 94 5.78 10.87 -17.95
C ARG A 94 4.57 10.61 -18.87
N LYS A 95 4.28 9.34 -19.15
CA LYS A 95 3.17 8.94 -20.04
C LYS A 95 1.78 9.17 -19.46
N TRP A 96 1.64 9.50 -18.17
CA TRP A 96 0.32 9.68 -17.55
C TRP A 96 -0.27 11.03 -17.92
N GLY A 97 -1.52 11.00 -18.39
CA GLY A 97 -2.33 12.19 -18.63
C GLY A 97 -3.03 12.66 -17.37
N VAL A 98 -3.43 13.94 -17.35
CA VAL A 98 -4.08 14.63 -16.22
C VAL A 98 -5.22 13.82 -15.60
N ARG A 99 -6.13 13.25 -16.42
CA ARG A 99 -7.26 12.45 -15.90
C ARG A 99 -6.81 11.21 -15.12
N LYS A 100 -5.71 10.55 -15.53
CA LYS A 100 -5.19 9.37 -14.83
C LYS A 100 -4.58 9.76 -13.50
N ILE A 101 -3.77 10.83 -13.50
CA ILE A 101 -3.14 11.40 -12.29
C ILE A 101 -4.20 11.81 -11.28
N LYS A 102 -5.19 12.62 -11.69
CA LYS A 102 -6.30 13.05 -10.82
C LYS A 102 -6.98 11.87 -10.11
N ARG A 103 -7.27 10.80 -10.84
CA ARG A 103 -7.92 9.60 -10.29
C ARG A 103 -7.01 8.80 -9.36
N ASN A 104 -5.74 8.63 -9.72
CA ASN A 104 -4.80 7.87 -8.91
C ASN A 104 -4.46 8.65 -7.63
N TYR A 105 -4.17 9.94 -7.71
CA TYR A 105 -3.89 10.75 -6.52
C TYR A 105 -5.07 10.82 -5.56
N SER A 106 -6.32 10.94 -6.04
CA SER A 106 -7.49 10.85 -5.16
C SER A 106 -7.60 9.49 -4.46
N TYR A 107 -7.09 8.42 -5.08
CA TYR A 107 -7.05 7.09 -4.48
C TYR A 107 -5.91 6.96 -3.45
N LEU A 108 -4.74 7.57 -3.69
CA LEU A 108 -3.65 7.65 -2.70
C LEU A 108 -4.09 8.42 -1.43
N LEU A 109 -4.85 9.51 -1.60
CA LEU A 109 -5.45 10.22 -0.46
C LEU A 109 -6.45 9.33 0.28
N LEU A 110 -7.25 8.55 -0.45
CA LEU A 110 -8.22 7.63 0.11
C LEU A 110 -7.57 6.47 0.89
N GLU A 111 -6.51 5.88 0.33
CA GLU A 111 -5.70 4.82 0.96
C GLU A 111 -5.14 5.25 2.31
N GLN A 112 -4.76 6.52 2.42
CA GLN A 112 -4.18 7.09 3.63
C GLN A 112 -5.19 7.91 4.46
N ASP A 113 -6.49 7.84 4.19
CA ASP A 113 -7.52 8.45 5.04
C ASP A 113 -7.44 7.92 6.48
N LEU A 114 -7.81 8.70 7.49
CA LEU A 114 -7.80 8.28 8.89
C LEU A 114 -8.69 7.05 9.16
N ALA A 115 -9.77 6.89 8.41
CA ALA A 115 -10.68 5.75 8.48
C ALA A 115 -10.29 4.60 7.53
N SER A 116 -9.15 4.71 6.83
CA SER A 116 -8.73 3.70 5.85
C SER A 116 -8.04 2.51 6.52
N PRO A 117 -8.46 1.27 6.19
CA PRO A 117 -7.72 0.07 6.58
C PRO A 117 -6.33 -0.02 5.93
N HIS A 118 -6.03 0.80 4.93
CA HIS A 118 -4.72 0.83 4.26
C HIS A 118 -3.76 1.89 4.84
N ARG A 119 -4.14 2.56 5.92
CA ARG A 119 -3.32 3.63 6.51
C ARG A 119 -2.14 3.08 7.32
N TYR A 120 -0.91 3.39 6.90
CA TYR A 120 0.30 2.86 7.53
C TYR A 120 0.57 3.45 8.92
N LEU A 121 0.45 4.78 9.08
CA LEU A 121 0.86 5.49 10.30
C LEU A 121 -0.33 5.93 11.17
N THR A 122 -0.17 5.80 12.49
CA THR A 122 -1.07 6.35 13.52
C THR A 122 -0.33 7.37 14.39
N LYS A 123 -0.99 7.88 15.43
CA LYS A 123 -0.34 8.78 16.40
C LYS A 123 0.69 8.04 17.27
N GLU A 124 0.40 6.78 17.56
CA GLU A 124 1.19 5.86 18.39
C GLU A 124 2.21 5.08 17.56
N PHE A 125 1.92 4.79 16.29
CA PHE A 125 2.79 4.07 15.36
C PHE A 125 3.24 4.99 14.22
N LYS A 126 4.45 5.56 14.33
CA LYS A 126 4.95 6.59 13.44
C LYS A 126 6.47 6.50 13.26
N VAL A 127 6.95 7.07 12.16
CA VAL A 127 8.37 7.34 11.94
C VAL A 127 8.81 8.49 12.85
N LEU A 128 9.97 8.35 13.48
CA LEU A 128 10.56 9.30 14.42
C LEU A 128 11.77 10.03 13.79
N PRO A 129 12.11 11.23 14.29
CA PRO A 129 13.37 11.88 13.94
C PRO A 129 14.57 10.97 14.23
N GLY A 130 15.41 10.74 13.23
CA GLY A 130 16.56 9.84 13.32
C GLY A 130 16.38 8.50 12.61
N ASP A 131 15.14 8.09 12.32
CA ASP A 131 14.83 6.79 11.75
C ASP A 131 15.35 6.62 10.32
N VAL A 132 15.90 5.45 10.04
CA VAL A 132 16.16 4.96 8.68
C VAL A 132 14.97 4.14 8.22
N VAL A 133 14.43 4.48 7.05
CA VAL A 133 13.21 3.86 6.53
C VAL A 133 13.47 3.08 5.25
N ALA A 134 12.97 1.86 5.17
CA ALA A 134 12.82 1.11 3.92
C ALA A 134 11.35 1.18 3.47
N ASP A 135 11.10 1.76 2.30
CA ASP A 135 9.78 1.76 1.63
C ASP A 135 9.81 0.74 0.49
N ALA A 136 9.29 -0.45 0.76
CA ALA A 136 9.22 -1.54 -0.19
C ALA A 136 7.90 -1.49 -0.96
N GLY A 137 8.01 -1.32 -2.29
CA GLY A 137 6.86 -1.01 -3.15
C GLY A 137 6.48 0.46 -3.05
N ALA A 138 7.44 1.34 -3.39
CA ALA A 138 7.28 2.77 -3.22
C ALA A 138 6.29 3.38 -4.22
N ALA A 139 6.20 2.84 -5.45
CA ALA A 139 5.36 3.36 -6.53
C ALA A 139 5.50 4.88 -6.72
N GLU A 140 4.46 5.66 -6.43
CA GLU A 140 4.49 7.13 -6.47
C GLU A 140 5.43 7.76 -5.42
N GLY A 141 5.69 7.06 -4.31
CA GLY A 141 6.51 7.54 -3.20
C GLY A 141 5.79 8.51 -2.27
N ASN A 142 4.46 8.58 -2.27
CA ASN A 142 3.70 9.49 -1.40
C ASN A 142 3.93 9.22 0.10
N PHE A 143 4.00 7.96 0.52
CA PHE A 143 4.33 7.61 1.91
C PHE A 143 5.69 8.19 2.31
N ALA A 144 6.73 7.89 1.54
CA ALA A 144 8.07 8.42 1.77
C ALA A 144 8.12 9.96 1.73
N LEU A 145 7.36 10.59 0.84
CA LEU A 145 7.29 12.05 0.73
C LEU A 145 6.66 12.69 1.98
N SER A 146 5.66 12.07 2.60
CA SER A 146 5.06 12.53 3.87
C SER A 146 6.04 12.51 5.03
N ILE A 147 6.98 11.55 5.05
CA ILE A 147 7.96 11.41 6.13
C ILE A 147 9.35 11.97 5.79
N VAL A 148 9.56 12.50 4.58
CA VAL A 148 10.90 12.84 4.06
C VAL A 148 11.62 13.89 4.91
N GLU A 149 10.90 14.75 5.63
CA GLU A 149 11.48 15.76 6.52
C GLU A 149 11.71 15.23 7.94
N ILE A 150 11.07 14.12 8.31
CA ILE A 150 11.15 13.50 9.64
C ILE A 150 12.25 12.44 9.70
N ALA A 151 12.27 11.50 8.75
CA ALA A 151 13.24 10.40 8.72
C ALA A 151 14.68 10.94 8.71
N ARG A 152 15.71 10.12 8.94
CA ARG A 152 17.12 10.49 8.71
C ARG A 152 17.60 10.06 7.33
N LYS A 153 17.16 8.90 6.84
CA LYS A 153 17.46 8.31 5.53
C LYS A 153 16.25 7.51 5.05
N ILE A 154 16.01 7.49 3.74
CA ILE A 154 14.96 6.66 3.13
C ILE A 154 15.53 5.86 1.96
N TYR A 155 15.26 4.57 1.94
CA TYR A 155 15.55 3.65 0.84
C TYR A 155 14.24 3.26 0.16
N LEU A 156 14.05 3.66 -1.10
CA LEU A 156 12.85 3.39 -1.90
C LEU A 156 13.08 2.22 -2.83
N PHE A 157 12.37 1.11 -2.64
CA PHE A 157 12.43 -0.02 -3.57
C PHE A 157 11.25 0.06 -4.55
N GLU A 158 11.57 0.25 -5.83
CA GLU A 158 10.59 0.38 -6.92
C GLU A 158 11.17 -0.11 -8.24
N THR A 159 10.48 -1.02 -8.91
CA THR A 159 11.02 -1.71 -10.09
C THR A 159 10.60 -1.11 -11.42
N ASP A 160 9.50 -0.39 -11.51
CA ASP A 160 9.05 0.21 -12.75
C ASP A 160 9.96 1.41 -13.11
N PRO A 161 10.74 1.35 -14.21
CA PRO A 161 11.65 2.44 -14.57
C PRO A 161 10.93 3.77 -14.82
N GLU A 162 9.64 3.75 -15.20
CA GLU A 162 8.86 4.99 -15.34
C GLU A 162 8.50 5.60 -14.00
N TRP A 163 8.41 4.81 -12.92
CA TRP A 163 8.32 5.37 -11.57
C TRP A 163 9.66 5.93 -11.12
N VAL A 164 10.78 5.27 -11.42
CA VAL A 164 12.13 5.75 -11.05
C VAL A 164 12.36 7.19 -11.51
N GLU A 165 12.05 7.53 -12.77
CA GLU A 165 12.16 8.90 -13.28
C GLU A 165 11.33 9.92 -12.46
N ALA A 166 10.08 9.55 -12.10
CA ALA A 166 9.20 10.41 -11.32
C ALA A 166 9.65 10.53 -9.85
N LEU A 167 10.19 9.45 -9.28
CA LEU A 167 10.76 9.43 -7.93
C LEU A 167 12.01 10.31 -7.86
N GLU A 168 12.91 10.22 -8.84
CA GLU A 168 14.09 11.09 -8.93
C GLU A 168 13.69 12.57 -8.95
N ALA A 169 12.66 12.94 -9.73
CA ALA A 169 12.13 14.31 -9.76
C ALA A 169 11.47 14.73 -8.43
N THR A 170 10.74 13.81 -7.78
CA THR A 170 10.07 14.02 -6.49
C THR A 170 11.06 14.26 -5.37
N PHE A 171 12.11 13.45 -5.32
CA PHE A 171 13.09 13.45 -4.24
C PHE A 171 14.36 14.22 -4.55
N ALA A 172 14.47 14.89 -5.70
CA ALA A 172 15.60 15.76 -6.05
C ALA A 172 15.99 16.76 -4.93
N PRO A 173 15.06 17.40 -4.20
CA PRO A 173 15.41 18.27 -3.06
C PRO A 173 16.07 17.53 -1.87
N TRP A 174 15.90 16.22 -1.79
CA TRP A 174 16.40 15.35 -0.71
C TRP A 174 17.32 14.23 -1.23
N LYS A 175 17.98 14.43 -2.37
CA LYS A 175 18.82 13.39 -3.04
C LYS A 175 19.93 12.80 -2.16
N GLU A 176 20.45 13.56 -1.19
CA GLU A 176 21.48 13.07 -0.26
C GLU A 176 20.91 12.07 0.76
N LYS A 177 19.60 12.18 1.00
CA LYS A 177 18.87 11.45 2.04
C LYS A 177 18.04 10.29 1.49
N VAL A 178 17.59 10.37 0.24
CA VAL A 178 16.73 9.38 -0.39
C VAL A 178 17.53 8.63 -1.45
N GLU A 179 17.60 7.30 -1.31
CA GLU A 179 18.23 6.39 -2.26
C GLU A 179 17.12 5.57 -2.94
N ILE A 180 17.10 5.54 -4.27
CA ILE A 180 16.12 4.78 -5.07
C ILE A 180 16.80 3.51 -5.56
N ILE A 181 16.19 2.36 -5.28
CA ILE A 181 16.69 1.03 -5.55
C ILE A 181 15.74 0.36 -6.55
N ASN A 182 16.22 0.16 -7.77
CA ASN A 182 15.43 -0.43 -8.85
C ASN A 182 15.44 -1.96 -8.80
N LYS A 183 14.92 -2.54 -7.72
CA LYS A 183 14.82 -4.00 -7.50
C LYS A 183 13.57 -4.37 -6.69
N PHE A 184 13.07 -5.59 -6.91
CA PHE A 184 12.03 -6.19 -6.07
C PHE A 184 12.63 -6.58 -4.73
N VAL A 185 11.93 -6.29 -3.64
CA VAL A 185 12.29 -6.85 -2.34
C VAL A 185 11.80 -8.30 -2.26
N SER A 186 12.67 -9.23 -1.88
CA SER A 186 12.38 -10.67 -1.89
C SER A 186 13.24 -11.43 -0.86
N ASN A 187 13.06 -12.75 -0.77
CA ASN A 187 13.92 -13.66 0.00
C ASN A 187 15.17 -14.16 -0.76
N ARG A 188 15.56 -13.49 -1.85
CA ARG A 188 16.69 -13.87 -2.69
C ARG A 188 17.35 -12.65 -3.29
N ASP A 189 18.60 -12.83 -3.70
CA ASP A 189 19.41 -11.82 -4.35
C ASP A 189 19.75 -12.26 -5.79
N ASP A 190 19.31 -11.47 -6.76
CA ASP A 190 19.63 -11.66 -8.17
C ASP A 190 19.64 -10.30 -8.91
N ALA A 191 19.61 -10.31 -10.24
CA ALA A 191 19.64 -9.09 -11.04
C ALA A 191 18.43 -8.18 -10.79
N GLU A 192 17.26 -8.76 -10.50
CA GLU A 192 15.98 -8.06 -10.33
C GLU A 192 15.52 -8.03 -8.87
N HIS A 193 16.05 -8.90 -8.02
CA HIS A 193 15.62 -9.07 -6.62
C HIS A 193 16.74 -8.72 -5.62
N GLN A 194 16.32 -8.23 -4.45
CA GLN A 194 17.17 -7.86 -3.35
C GLN A 194 16.54 -8.31 -2.02
N SER A 195 17.27 -9.06 -1.20
CA SER A 195 16.88 -9.28 0.19
C SER A 195 17.22 -8.08 1.06
N LEU A 196 16.39 -7.78 2.06
CA LEU A 196 16.67 -6.68 2.98
C LEU A 196 17.87 -7.00 3.88
N ASP A 197 18.02 -8.26 4.29
CA ASP A 197 19.18 -8.73 5.05
C ASP A 197 20.49 -8.47 4.30
N SER A 198 20.56 -8.84 3.01
CA SER A 198 21.75 -8.55 2.18
C SER A 198 21.91 -7.06 1.91
N PHE A 199 20.83 -6.30 1.78
CA PHE A 199 20.92 -4.87 1.48
C PHE A 199 21.47 -4.07 2.67
N PHE A 200 21.04 -4.43 3.88
CA PHE A 200 21.40 -3.71 5.10
C PHE A 200 22.62 -4.29 5.82
N SER A 201 23.26 -5.35 5.32
CA SER A 201 24.43 -5.97 5.98
C SER A 201 25.62 -5.03 6.13
N GLU A 202 25.78 -4.08 5.21
CA GLU A 202 26.87 -3.09 5.20
C GLU A 202 26.34 -1.64 5.23
N LYS A 203 25.07 -1.45 5.60
CA LYS A 203 24.44 -0.13 5.71
C LYS A 203 24.12 0.20 7.16
N GLU A 204 23.66 1.43 7.37
CA GLU A 204 23.09 1.88 8.63
C GLU A 204 21.87 1.03 9.05
N THR A 205 21.65 0.91 10.37
CA THR A 205 20.52 0.17 10.92
C THR A 205 19.19 0.76 10.44
N VAL A 206 18.36 -0.09 9.84
CA VAL A 206 16.98 0.23 9.48
C VAL A 206 16.10 0.25 10.73
N ASN A 207 15.27 1.29 10.87
CA ASN A 207 14.39 1.48 12.03
C ASN A 207 12.91 1.25 11.69
N PHE A 208 12.54 1.39 10.42
CA PHE A 208 11.17 1.26 9.97
C PHE A 208 11.10 0.62 8.58
N ILE A 209 10.21 -0.35 8.39
CA ILE A 209 9.92 -0.98 7.11
C ILE A 209 8.44 -0.73 6.79
N LYS A 210 8.15 -0.08 5.67
CA LYS A 210 6.82 -0.11 5.04
C LYS A 210 6.86 -1.10 3.89
N ALA A 211 5.89 -2.00 3.83
CA ALA A 211 5.82 -3.07 2.84
C ALA A 211 4.43 -3.13 2.22
N ASP A 212 4.37 -2.82 0.93
CA ASP A 212 3.22 -3.03 0.06
C ASP A 212 3.74 -3.55 -1.29
N VAL A 213 3.89 -4.87 -1.38
CA VAL A 213 4.68 -5.53 -2.44
C VAL A 213 3.84 -6.50 -3.28
N GLU A 214 2.54 -6.24 -3.37
CA GLU A 214 1.60 -6.90 -4.30
C GLU A 214 1.58 -8.44 -4.19
N GLY A 215 1.63 -8.97 -2.96
CA GLY A 215 1.57 -10.42 -2.68
C GLY A 215 2.93 -11.10 -2.41
N ALA A 216 4.02 -10.32 -2.36
CA ALA A 216 5.35 -10.84 -1.99
C ALA A 216 5.72 -10.60 -0.50
N GLU A 217 4.75 -10.27 0.35
CA GLU A 217 4.97 -9.88 1.75
C GLU A 217 5.67 -10.96 2.57
N ALA A 218 5.28 -12.22 2.41
CA ALA A 218 5.90 -13.34 3.11
C ALA A 218 7.37 -13.51 2.68
N GLN A 219 7.67 -13.39 1.39
CA GLN A 219 9.04 -13.43 0.87
C GLN A 219 9.86 -12.24 1.38
N LEU A 220 9.26 -11.05 1.49
CA LEU A 220 9.93 -9.89 2.08
C LEU A 220 10.32 -10.15 3.54
N LEU A 221 9.40 -10.67 4.38
CA LEU A 221 9.71 -10.99 5.77
C LEU A 221 10.77 -12.10 5.88
N GLN A 222 10.76 -13.09 4.99
CA GLN A 222 11.80 -14.12 4.90
C GLN A 222 13.17 -13.53 4.53
N GLY A 223 13.20 -12.57 3.58
CA GLY A 223 14.41 -11.85 3.17
C GLY A 223 14.89 -10.79 4.15
N ALA A 224 14.18 -10.57 5.25
CA ALA A 224 14.53 -9.67 6.35
C ALA A 224 14.69 -10.44 7.68
N ALA A 225 14.81 -11.77 7.63
CA ALA A 225 14.73 -12.61 8.81
C ALA A 225 15.81 -12.27 9.85
N HIS A 226 17.03 -11.92 9.43
CA HIS A 226 18.09 -11.51 10.33
C HIS A 226 17.79 -10.15 10.96
N LEU A 227 17.42 -9.14 10.16
CA LEU A 227 17.05 -7.80 10.63
C LEU A 227 15.91 -7.83 11.67
N LEU A 228 14.87 -8.62 11.39
CA LEU A 228 13.71 -8.76 12.26
C LEU A 228 14.02 -9.53 13.56
N SER A 229 15.18 -10.18 13.65
CA SER A 229 15.61 -10.95 14.83
C SER A 229 16.69 -10.24 15.65
N GLN A 230 17.05 -9.01 15.29
CA GLN A 230 18.06 -8.23 16.01
C GLN A 230 17.57 -7.76 17.38
N SER A 231 18.48 -7.31 18.24
CA SER A 231 18.16 -6.80 19.58
C SER A 231 17.32 -5.51 19.57
N SER A 232 17.38 -4.76 18.48
CA SER A 232 16.57 -3.56 18.23
C SER A 232 16.04 -3.61 16.79
N PRO A 233 15.06 -4.49 16.51
CA PRO A 233 14.60 -4.73 15.16
C PRO A 233 13.69 -3.57 14.70
N PRO A 234 13.52 -3.36 13.38
CA PRO A 234 12.72 -2.25 12.87
C PRO A 234 11.23 -2.42 13.18
N HIS A 235 10.50 -1.33 13.33
CA HIS A 235 9.03 -1.36 13.22
C HIS A 235 8.62 -1.75 11.79
N VAL A 236 7.49 -2.44 11.65
CA VAL A 236 7.01 -2.91 10.33
C VAL A 236 5.55 -2.53 10.12
N ALA A 237 5.25 -1.80 9.05
CA ALA A 237 3.91 -1.65 8.50
C ALA A 237 3.79 -2.50 7.23
N ILE A 238 2.99 -3.56 7.25
CA ILE A 238 2.92 -4.52 6.15
C ILE A 238 1.48 -4.85 5.77
N THR A 239 1.16 -4.74 4.48
CA THR A 239 -0.18 -5.05 3.94
C THR A 239 -0.54 -6.53 4.08
N THR A 240 -1.81 -6.83 4.30
CA THR A 240 -2.29 -8.21 4.55
C THR A 240 -3.49 -8.61 3.69
N TYR A 241 -3.80 -7.83 2.65
CA TYR A 241 -5.01 -8.01 1.85
C TYR A 241 -4.79 -8.67 0.47
N HIS A 242 -3.54 -8.84 0.03
CA HIS A 242 -3.23 -9.30 -1.34
C HIS A 242 -3.60 -10.76 -1.55
N GLN A 243 -3.30 -11.63 -0.58
CA GLN A 243 -3.63 -13.05 -0.57
C GLN A 243 -4.56 -13.41 0.58
N GLN A 244 -5.19 -14.59 0.47
CA GLN A 244 -6.21 -15.00 1.43
C GLN A 244 -5.66 -15.27 2.83
N GLN A 245 -4.43 -15.77 2.93
CA GLN A 245 -3.78 -16.19 4.18
C GLN A 245 -2.83 -15.13 4.75
N ASP A 246 -2.57 -14.02 4.04
CA ASP A 246 -1.54 -13.04 4.45
C ASP A 246 -1.73 -12.54 5.89
N ALA A 247 -2.96 -12.23 6.30
CA ALA A 247 -3.22 -11.77 7.66
C ALA A 247 -2.82 -12.79 8.73
N GLU A 248 -3.04 -14.09 8.49
CA GLU A 248 -2.72 -15.18 9.43
C GLU A 248 -1.22 -15.48 9.40
N ASP A 249 -0.66 -15.73 8.21
CA ASP A 249 0.73 -16.15 8.01
C ASP A 249 1.72 -15.06 8.45
N LEU A 250 1.46 -13.80 8.09
CA LEU A 250 2.35 -12.68 8.44
C LEU A 250 2.25 -12.35 9.93
N SER A 251 1.06 -12.46 10.54
CA SER A 251 0.90 -12.31 11.99
C SER A 251 1.72 -13.35 12.74
N GLN A 252 1.62 -14.62 12.34
CA GLN A 252 2.38 -15.71 12.95
C GLN A 252 3.89 -15.44 12.85
N LEU A 253 4.39 -15.10 11.67
CA LEU A 253 5.81 -14.81 11.44
C LEU A 253 6.34 -13.67 12.32
N LEU A 254 5.56 -12.60 12.51
CA LEU A 254 5.96 -11.44 13.32
C LEU A 254 5.88 -11.76 14.83
N LEU A 255 4.81 -12.43 15.27
CA LEU A 255 4.64 -12.86 16.67
C LEU A 255 5.74 -13.83 17.12
N GLU A 256 6.10 -14.80 16.28
CA GLU A 256 7.21 -15.74 16.55
C GLU A 256 8.56 -15.05 16.72
N ARG A 257 8.72 -13.85 16.15
CA ARG A 257 9.90 -12.99 16.29
C ARG A 257 9.80 -11.99 17.45
N GLY A 258 8.77 -12.11 18.30
CA GLY A 258 8.61 -11.30 19.50
C GLY A 258 8.01 -9.91 19.25
N TYR A 259 7.47 -9.63 18.07
CA TYR A 259 6.75 -8.39 17.82
C TYR A 259 5.41 -8.35 18.56
N ARG A 260 5.01 -7.15 18.96
CA ARG A 260 3.60 -6.82 19.24
C ARG A 260 2.97 -6.36 17.94
N ILE A 261 1.84 -6.96 17.57
CA ILE A 261 1.13 -6.62 16.33
C ILE A 261 -0.23 -6.00 16.63
N GLU A 262 -0.63 -5.09 15.74
CA GLU A 262 -1.96 -4.50 15.69
C GLU A 262 -2.41 -4.49 14.23
N PHE A 263 -3.66 -4.88 13.94
CA PHE A 263 -4.23 -4.67 12.62
C PHE A 263 -4.74 -3.24 12.47
N SER A 264 -4.64 -2.69 11.27
CA SER A 264 -5.43 -1.51 10.90
C SER A 264 -6.93 -1.76 11.10
N ASP A 265 -7.64 -0.72 11.56
CA ASP A 265 -9.10 -0.75 11.65
C ASP A 265 -9.74 -0.95 10.28
N GLY A 266 -10.79 -1.76 10.24
CA GLY A 266 -11.58 -2.08 9.06
C GLY A 266 -11.04 -3.23 8.20
N PHE A 267 -11.74 -3.45 7.10
CA PHE A 267 -11.52 -4.52 6.14
C PHE A 267 -11.44 -4.01 4.71
N MET A 268 -10.75 -4.75 3.86
CA MET A 268 -10.64 -4.52 2.43
C MET A 268 -11.26 -5.68 1.64
N ILE A 269 -11.75 -5.37 0.44
CA ILE A 269 -12.20 -6.35 -0.55
C ILE A 269 -11.33 -6.22 -1.78
N PHE A 270 -10.25 -6.99 -1.82
CA PHE A 270 -9.29 -6.94 -2.91
C PHE A 270 -9.80 -7.70 -4.15
N HIS A 271 -10.78 -7.11 -4.83
CA HIS A 271 -11.41 -7.71 -6.01
C HIS A 271 -10.46 -7.84 -7.23
N HIS A 272 -9.22 -7.36 -7.11
CA HIS A 272 -8.16 -7.54 -8.10
C HIS A 272 -7.59 -8.96 -8.05
N ASP A 273 -7.60 -9.60 -6.89
CA ASP A 273 -7.35 -11.03 -6.76
C ASP A 273 -8.41 -11.82 -7.55
N LYS A 274 -7.95 -12.65 -8.48
CA LYS A 274 -8.81 -13.50 -9.32
C LYS A 274 -9.28 -14.74 -8.57
N HIS A 275 -8.64 -15.07 -7.46
CA HIS A 275 -8.89 -16.22 -6.60
C HIS A 275 -9.55 -15.82 -5.26
N LEU A 276 -9.98 -14.56 -5.13
CA LEU A 276 -10.72 -14.08 -3.97
C LEU A 276 -11.90 -15.00 -3.65
N LYS A 277 -11.93 -15.52 -2.43
CA LYS A 277 -12.91 -16.48 -1.93
C LYS A 277 -13.36 -16.09 -0.52
N ALA A 278 -14.39 -16.75 -0.01
CA ALA A 278 -14.83 -16.55 1.35
C ALA A 278 -13.77 -17.03 2.38
N PRO A 279 -13.63 -16.37 3.55
CA PRO A 279 -14.24 -15.08 3.90
C PRO A 279 -13.65 -13.94 3.04
N TYR A 280 -14.52 -13.10 2.48
CA TYR A 280 -14.16 -12.14 1.43
C TYR A 280 -13.55 -10.84 1.95
N LEU A 281 -13.79 -10.52 3.23
CA LEU A 281 -13.22 -9.36 3.90
C LEU A 281 -11.83 -9.73 4.41
N ARG A 282 -10.82 -8.93 4.06
CA ARG A 282 -9.42 -9.12 4.49
C ARG A 282 -8.98 -7.94 5.34
N ARG A 283 -8.16 -8.19 6.36
CA ARG A 283 -7.52 -7.09 7.10
C ARG A 283 -6.62 -6.31 6.14
N GLY A 284 -6.49 -5.00 6.36
CA GLY A 284 -5.75 -4.11 5.47
C GLY A 284 -4.24 -4.25 5.66
N LEU A 285 -3.75 -4.01 6.88
CA LEU A 285 -2.33 -4.17 7.20
C LEU A 285 -2.09 -4.49 8.67
N ILE A 286 -0.88 -4.93 8.97
CA ILE A 286 -0.33 -5.08 10.32
C ILE A 286 0.64 -3.94 10.59
N ARG A 287 0.54 -3.37 11.80
CA ARG A 287 1.55 -2.51 12.43
C ARG A 287 2.24 -3.34 13.52
N ALA A 288 3.48 -3.73 13.26
CA ALA A 288 4.29 -4.50 14.18
C ALA A 288 5.34 -3.60 14.83
N SER A 289 5.28 -3.53 16.16
CA SER A 289 6.25 -2.80 16.99
C SER A 289 7.02 -3.75 17.88
N TYR A 290 8.25 -3.37 18.21
CA TYR A 290 9.09 -4.11 19.13
C TYR A 290 9.38 -3.21 20.32
N GLN A 291 8.94 -3.62 21.52
CA GLN A 291 9.31 -2.94 22.75
C GLN A 291 10.48 -3.69 23.34
N SER A 292 11.65 -3.06 23.39
CA SER A 292 12.76 -3.56 24.19
C SER A 292 12.30 -3.63 25.65
N ASN A 293 12.41 -4.81 26.26
CA ASN A 293 12.24 -4.97 27.71
C ASN A 293 13.30 -4.17 28.48
#